data_AF-A0A8T6VC55-F1
#
_entry.id   AF-A0A8T6VC55-F1
#
_cell.length_a   1.000
_cell.length_b   1.000
_cell.length_c   1.000
_cell.angle_alpha   90.00
_cell.angle_beta   90.00
_cell.angle_gamma   90.00
#
_symmetry.space_group_name_H-M   'P 1'
#
loop_
_entity.id
_entity.type
_entity.pdbx_description
1 polymer ?
#
loop_
_entity_poly.entity_id
_entity_poly.type
_entity_poly.pdbx_seq_one_letter_code
_entity_poly.pdbx_strand_id
1 'polypeptide(L)'
;TGRVKRGLGTIRQDLNVSIPDGAVIEIKGVQELELVSKIIRYEVQRQRNLLEIRDELHKRGVNEKDIKEDFIDATSVFIETKCGVVQRAVLNGKAVLAVLLPKFAGLLKIELMPGVRLGTEMASRAHFWGRVGGIFHTDELPAYGITKQEVIQLREIMKAEPKDAVVFVADKLENASDALKAVAERAREALRGVPEETRGPNPDGTTRYMRPRPGAARMYPETDVPPLQISEEYLNDLQEHLPELPEHSLERLMKEHKLNKKLARQVLDSEYAMLFEEVARRSNVSPTTIAAVLTETMKALGRDGVEIDKIRDEQIRELFGFVGSGKTAKEAIPEILTWLSKHENSTIAQAIQSLGLTMLSEVEIGEIIDKLIGQNRRLVKERGKTAFGVFMGIAMKKIRGKADADLVSKVLRRKLEESADKS
;
A
#
# COMPACT_ATOMS: atom_id res chain seq x y z
N THR A 1 -7.69 -0.77 20.59
CA THR A 1 -8.10 0.48 21.26
C THR A 1 -9.12 1.31 20.50
N GLY A 2 -9.21 1.22 19.16
CA GLY A 2 -10.14 2.07 18.39
C GLY A 2 -9.79 3.57 18.38
N ARG A 3 -8.66 3.95 19.00
CA ARG A 3 -8.20 5.34 19.18
C ARG A 3 -6.86 5.62 18.50
N VAL A 4 -6.30 4.66 17.78
CA VAL A 4 -5.07 4.85 17.00
C VAL A 4 -5.45 5.41 15.64
N LYS A 5 -4.70 6.43 15.18
CA LYS A 5 -4.89 7.01 13.85
C LYS A 5 -4.73 5.93 12.77
N ARG A 6 -5.58 5.98 11.74
CA ARG A 6 -5.56 5.07 10.59
C ARG A 6 -5.30 5.88 9.32
N GLY A 7 -4.67 5.26 8.32
CA GLY A 7 -4.37 5.89 7.03
C GLY A 7 -2.87 6.06 6.77
N LEU A 8 -2.55 6.77 5.69
CA LEU A 8 -1.17 6.94 5.23
C LEU A 8 -0.34 7.71 6.27
N GLY A 9 0.88 7.22 6.53
CA GLY A 9 1.81 7.86 7.46
C GLY A 9 1.49 7.70 8.95
N THR A 10 0.44 6.94 9.30
CA THR A 10 0.03 6.73 10.70
C THR A 10 0.81 5.65 11.43
N ILE A 11 1.33 4.67 10.69
CA ILE A 11 2.16 3.58 11.20
C ILE A 11 3.52 3.66 10.54
N ARG A 12 4.58 3.60 11.35
CA ARG A 12 5.96 3.50 10.90
C ARG A 12 6.52 2.20 11.43
N GLN A 13 7.10 1.40 10.55
CA GLN A 13 7.76 0.15 10.90
C GLN A 13 9.17 0.21 10.36
N ASP A 14 10.13 0.03 11.26
CA ASP A 14 11.55 -0.03 10.96
C ASP A 14 12.05 -1.43 11.36
N LEU A 15 12.91 -2.04 10.55
CA LEU A 15 13.52 -3.34 10.84
C LEU A 15 14.99 -3.15 11.20
N ASN A 16 15.49 -3.98 12.10
CA ASN A 16 16.94 -4.11 12.34
C ASN A 16 17.35 -5.53 11.98
N VAL A 17 18.20 -5.69 10.97
CA VAL A 17 18.64 -7.00 10.47
C VAL A 17 20.13 -7.14 10.68
N SER A 18 20.56 -8.28 11.19
CA SER A 18 21.98 -8.62 11.39
C SER A 18 22.21 -10.11 11.17
N ILE A 19 23.46 -10.46 10.82
CA ILE A 19 23.96 -11.84 10.76
C ILE A 19 25.31 -11.93 11.47
N PRO A 20 25.76 -13.12 11.91
CA PRO A 20 27.13 -13.33 12.38
C PRO A 20 28.16 -12.79 11.38
N ASP A 21 29.21 -12.15 11.88
CA ASP A 21 30.27 -11.47 11.10
C ASP A 21 29.80 -10.34 10.18
N GLY A 22 28.50 -10.03 10.15
CA GLY A 22 27.90 -8.92 9.44
C GLY A 22 27.79 -7.67 10.31
N ALA A 23 26.73 -6.88 10.07
CA ALA A 23 26.47 -5.65 10.80
C ALA A 23 24.97 -5.47 11.10
N VAL A 24 24.66 -4.59 12.04
CA VAL A 24 23.26 -4.20 12.33
C VAL A 24 22.83 -3.15 11.32
N ILE A 25 21.87 -3.53 10.47
CA ILE A 25 21.33 -2.68 9.40
C ILE A 25 19.92 -2.24 9.77
N GLU A 26 19.72 -0.94 9.83
CA GLU A 26 18.41 -0.33 10.07
C GLU A 26 17.70 -0.13 8.73
N ILE A 27 16.53 -0.72 8.53
CA ILE A 27 15.71 -0.56 7.32
C ILE A 27 14.47 0.26 7.68
N LYS A 28 14.41 1.50 7.18
CA LYS A 28 13.35 2.45 7.55
C LYS A 28 12.15 2.43 6.62
N GLY A 29 10.97 2.55 7.21
CA GLY A 29 9.74 2.80 6.45
C GLY A 29 9.26 1.58 5.67
N VAL A 30 9.26 0.41 6.31
CA VAL A 30 8.63 -0.79 5.77
C VAL A 30 7.11 -0.64 5.86
N GLN A 31 6.46 -0.29 4.74
CA GLN A 31 5.04 0.03 4.72
C GLN A 31 4.16 -1.22 4.68
N GLU A 32 4.59 -2.24 3.95
CA GLU A 32 3.81 -3.46 3.70
C GLU A 32 4.33 -4.61 4.56
N LEU A 33 3.46 -5.13 5.44
CA LEU A 33 3.77 -6.26 6.31
C LEU A 33 4.18 -7.52 5.53
N GLU A 34 3.59 -7.72 4.34
CA GLU A 34 3.88 -8.87 3.48
C GLU A 34 5.32 -8.86 2.95
N LEU A 35 5.92 -7.67 2.79
CA LEU A 35 7.29 -7.52 2.31
C LEU A 35 8.35 -7.80 3.39
N VAL A 36 7.99 -7.78 4.68
CA VAL A 36 8.94 -7.92 5.80
C VAL A 36 9.81 -9.17 5.63
N SER A 37 9.19 -10.32 5.37
CA SER A 37 9.90 -11.60 5.20
C SER A 37 10.88 -11.58 4.01
N LYS A 38 10.50 -10.92 2.91
CA LYS A 38 11.30 -10.79 1.69
C LYS A 38 12.48 -9.85 1.89
N ILE A 39 12.24 -8.70 2.55
CA ILE A 39 13.26 -7.72 2.92
C ILE A 39 14.33 -8.36 3.80
N ILE A 40 13.92 -9.10 4.85
CA ILE A 40 14.86 -9.80 5.74
C ILE A 40 15.69 -10.80 4.94
N ARG A 41 15.08 -11.60 4.07
CA ARG A 41 15.79 -12.58 3.24
C ARG A 41 16.83 -11.94 2.34
N TYR A 42 16.49 -10.85 1.66
CA TYR A 42 17.41 -10.16 0.76
C TYR A 42 18.50 -9.41 1.50
N GLU A 43 18.21 -8.84 2.67
CA GLU A 43 19.26 -8.22 3.49
C GLU A 43 20.25 -9.27 4.02
N VAL A 44 19.78 -10.45 4.44
CA VAL A 44 20.65 -11.58 4.80
C VAL A 44 21.53 -12.00 3.61
N GLN A 45 20.95 -12.12 2.41
CA GLN A 45 21.70 -12.44 1.19
C GLN A 45 22.76 -11.38 0.89
N ARG A 46 22.39 -10.10 0.96
CA ARG A 46 23.28 -8.96 0.73
C ARG A 46 24.47 -8.97 1.67
N GLN A 47 24.23 -9.15 2.97
CA GLN A 47 25.29 -9.20 3.96
C GLN A 47 26.23 -10.38 3.73
N ARG A 48 25.70 -11.59 3.46
CA ARG A 48 26.52 -12.77 3.15
C ARG A 48 27.41 -12.55 1.93
N ASN A 49 26.86 -12.03 0.83
CA ASN A 49 27.62 -11.80 -0.39
C ASN A 49 28.69 -10.70 -0.21
N LEU A 50 28.45 -9.71 0.66
CA LEU A 50 29.47 -8.73 1.03
C LEU A 50 30.62 -9.36 1.83
N LEU A 51 30.35 -10.34 2.70
CA LEU A 51 31.39 -11.07 3.41
C LEU A 51 32.22 -11.96 2.46
N GLU A 52 31.59 -12.58 1.47
CA GLU A 52 32.32 -13.33 0.43
C GLU A 52 33.26 -12.43 -0.38
N ILE A 53 32.81 -11.21 -0.72
CA ILE A 53 33.65 -10.21 -1.39
C ILE A 53 34.81 -9.78 -0.49
N ARG A 54 34.56 -9.55 0.80
CA ARG A 54 35.60 -9.22 1.79
C ARG A 54 36.68 -10.31 1.81
N ASP A 55 36.27 -11.56 1.91
CA ASP A 55 37.19 -12.70 2.01
C ASP A 55 38.01 -12.86 0.72
N GLU A 56 37.39 -12.64 -0.45
CA GLU A 56 38.09 -12.63 -1.73
C GLU A 56 39.08 -11.45 -1.85
N LEU A 57 38.74 -10.26 -1.35
CA LEU A 57 39.68 -9.12 -1.30
C LEU A 57 40.88 -9.41 -0.38
N HIS A 58 40.65 -10.02 0.78
CA HIS A 58 41.73 -10.48 1.67
C HIS A 58 42.60 -11.53 0.99
N LYS A 59 42.02 -12.51 0.30
CA LYS A 59 42.75 -13.51 -0.48
C LYS A 59 43.58 -12.89 -1.60
N ARG A 60 43.11 -11.80 -2.21
CA ARG A 60 43.87 -11.00 -3.19
C ARG A 60 44.99 -10.18 -2.55
N GLY A 61 45.03 -10.06 -1.22
CA GLY A 61 46.03 -9.29 -0.49
C GLY A 61 45.88 -7.79 -0.74
N VAL A 62 44.65 -7.28 -0.68
CA VAL A 62 44.35 -5.84 -0.72
C VAL A 62 44.31 -5.32 0.71
N ASN A 63 44.92 -4.16 0.96
CA ASN A 63 44.85 -3.44 2.23
C ASN A 63 44.15 -2.09 2.03
N GLU A 64 43.59 -1.52 3.11
CA GLU A 64 42.91 -0.23 3.02
C GLU A 64 43.81 0.90 2.51
N LYS A 65 45.10 0.87 2.88
CA LYS A 65 46.13 1.81 2.42
C LYS A 65 46.40 1.75 0.91
N ASP A 66 46.02 0.66 0.26
CA ASP A 66 46.19 0.50 -1.18
C ASP A 66 45.09 1.27 -1.94
N ILE A 67 43.96 1.57 -1.28
CA ILE A 67 42.84 2.34 -1.83
C ILE A 67 43.08 3.84 -1.59
N LYS A 68 43.71 4.47 -2.57
CA LYS A 68 44.08 5.89 -2.54
C LYS A 68 43.01 6.78 -3.16
N GLU A 69 42.92 8.01 -2.66
CA GLU A 69 42.08 9.08 -3.22
C GLU A 69 42.83 9.87 -4.30
N ASP A 70 43.55 9.14 -5.17
CA ASP A 70 44.30 9.70 -6.29
C ASP A 70 43.37 9.80 -7.50
N PHE A 71 42.67 10.94 -7.63
CA PHE A 71 41.73 11.17 -8.72
C PHE A 71 42.45 11.71 -9.96
N ILE A 72 42.27 11.03 -11.09
CA ILE A 72 42.87 11.40 -12.38
C ILE A 72 41.79 11.89 -13.31
N ASP A 73 42.07 13.00 -14.01
CA ASP A 73 41.21 13.50 -15.07
C ASP A 73 41.39 12.66 -16.34
N ALA A 74 40.34 11.93 -16.71
CA ALA A 74 40.27 11.07 -17.89
C ALA A 74 39.39 11.69 -18.99
N THR A 75 39.07 12.99 -18.92
CA THR A 75 38.18 13.67 -19.88
C THR A 75 38.65 13.50 -21.32
N SER A 76 39.97 13.48 -21.55
CA SER A 76 40.56 13.31 -22.89
C SER A 76 40.19 11.99 -23.57
N VAL A 77 39.89 10.94 -22.80
CA VAL A 77 39.49 9.62 -23.32
C VAL A 77 38.09 9.67 -23.93
N PHE A 78 37.22 10.52 -23.38
CA PHE A 78 35.78 10.51 -23.67
C PHE A 78 35.31 11.68 -24.53
N ILE A 79 36.23 12.39 -25.19
CA ILE A 79 35.89 13.54 -26.06
C ILE A 79 34.92 13.11 -27.18
N GLU A 80 35.17 11.97 -27.81
CA GLU A 80 34.38 11.44 -28.92
C GLU A 80 33.44 10.30 -28.51
N THR A 81 33.14 10.18 -27.22
CA THR A 81 32.34 9.07 -26.71
C THR A 81 30.92 9.07 -27.26
N LYS A 82 30.38 7.87 -27.55
CA LYS A 82 28.97 7.69 -27.91
C LYS A 82 28.07 7.50 -26.69
N CYS A 83 28.62 7.51 -25.49
CA CYS A 83 27.84 7.48 -24.26
C CYS A 83 27.17 8.83 -24.02
N GLY A 84 25.85 8.91 -24.25
CA GLY A 84 25.12 10.18 -24.19
C GLY A 84 25.21 10.93 -22.86
N VAL A 85 25.39 10.23 -21.73
CA VAL A 85 25.57 10.85 -20.41
C VAL A 85 26.94 11.52 -20.29
N VAL A 86 28.00 10.79 -20.62
CA VAL A 86 29.38 11.28 -20.54
C VAL A 86 29.62 12.36 -21.60
N GLN A 87 29.18 12.13 -22.84
CA GLN A 87 29.30 13.10 -23.93
C GLN A 87 28.65 14.43 -23.56
N ARG A 88 27.45 14.41 -22.98
CA ARG A 88 26.77 15.63 -22.53
C ARG A 88 27.51 16.32 -21.39
N ALA A 89 28.11 15.59 -20.48
CA ALA A 89 28.92 16.18 -19.42
C ALA A 89 30.14 16.92 -20.00
N VAL A 90 30.90 16.25 -20.88
CA VAL A 90 32.08 16.82 -21.54
C VAL A 90 31.73 18.05 -22.38
N LEU A 91 30.66 18.00 -23.19
CA LEU A 91 30.19 19.14 -23.99
C LEU A 91 29.78 20.36 -23.15
N ASN A 92 29.35 20.13 -21.91
CA ASN A 92 29.02 21.21 -20.96
C ASN A 92 30.23 21.67 -20.12
N GLY A 93 31.46 21.32 -20.53
CA GLY A 93 32.69 21.71 -19.84
C GLY A 93 32.87 21.04 -18.47
N LYS A 94 32.22 19.91 -18.23
CA LYS A 94 32.41 19.11 -17.01
C LYS A 94 33.56 18.11 -17.19
N ALA A 95 34.12 17.63 -16.07
CA ALA A 95 35.24 16.71 -16.07
C ALA A 95 34.78 15.26 -15.93
N VAL A 96 35.60 14.33 -16.42
CA VAL A 96 35.49 12.90 -16.18
C VAL A 96 36.62 12.49 -15.24
N LEU A 97 36.35 12.42 -13.94
CA LEU A 97 37.33 11.99 -12.95
C LEU A 97 37.26 10.47 -12.75
N ALA A 98 38.40 9.84 -12.54
CA ALA A 98 38.52 8.40 -12.31
C ALA A 98 39.37 8.09 -11.07
N VAL A 99 39.06 6.96 -10.43
CA VAL A 99 39.81 6.38 -9.31
C VAL A 99 40.13 4.91 -9.60
N LEU A 100 41.33 4.48 -9.22
CA LEU A 100 41.78 3.10 -9.33
C LEU A 100 41.40 2.34 -8.05
N LEU A 101 40.78 1.18 -8.20
CA LEU A 101 40.49 0.24 -7.11
C LEU A 101 41.36 -1.02 -7.27
N PRO A 102 42.48 -1.14 -6.55
CA PRO A 102 43.44 -2.23 -6.74
C PRO A 102 42.82 -3.60 -6.46
N LYS A 103 43.00 -4.53 -7.40
CA LYS A 103 42.50 -5.91 -7.34
C LYS A 103 40.96 -6.07 -7.22
N PHE A 104 40.17 -5.03 -7.52
CA PHE A 104 38.70 -5.09 -7.50
C PHE A 104 38.06 -5.67 -8.77
N ALA A 105 38.84 -6.02 -9.80
CA ALA A 105 38.27 -6.51 -11.06
C ALA A 105 37.40 -7.75 -10.85
N GLY A 106 36.23 -7.71 -11.47
CA GLY A 106 35.18 -8.71 -11.38
C GLY A 106 34.32 -8.64 -10.12
N LEU A 107 34.71 -7.89 -9.08
CA LEU A 107 33.97 -7.81 -7.81
C LEU A 107 32.84 -6.79 -7.84
N LEU A 108 32.99 -5.71 -8.62
CA LEU A 108 31.97 -4.65 -8.68
C LEU A 108 30.67 -5.14 -9.32
N LYS A 109 30.77 -6.13 -10.21
CA LYS A 109 29.60 -6.77 -10.85
C LYS A 109 28.98 -7.92 -10.06
N ILE A 110 29.55 -8.32 -8.91
CA ILE A 110 28.97 -9.38 -8.08
C ILE A 110 27.61 -8.91 -7.54
N GLU A 111 26.60 -9.73 -7.75
CA GLU A 111 25.24 -9.48 -7.29
C GLU A 111 25.14 -9.81 -5.79
N LEU A 112 24.70 -8.82 -5.00
CA LEU A 112 24.53 -8.94 -3.55
C LEU A 112 23.12 -9.42 -3.19
N MET A 113 22.14 -8.96 -3.95
CA MET A 113 20.73 -9.35 -3.90
C MET A 113 20.11 -9.05 -5.28
N PRO A 114 18.91 -9.54 -5.59
CA PRO A 114 18.35 -9.43 -6.94
C PRO A 114 18.44 -8.01 -7.53
N GLY A 115 19.17 -7.87 -8.63
CA GLY A 115 19.34 -6.59 -9.34
C GLY A 115 20.31 -5.58 -8.69
N VAL A 116 20.91 -5.88 -7.54
CA VAL A 116 21.81 -4.97 -6.82
C VAL A 116 23.20 -5.59 -6.71
N ARG A 117 24.19 -4.89 -7.23
CA ARG A 117 25.61 -5.31 -7.24
C ARG A 117 26.44 -4.47 -6.28
N LEU A 118 27.69 -4.86 -6.02
CA LEU A 118 28.61 -4.02 -5.25
C LEU A 118 28.79 -2.63 -5.89
N GLY A 119 28.88 -2.56 -7.22
CA GLY A 119 28.91 -1.30 -7.97
C GLY A 119 27.65 -0.45 -7.75
N THR A 120 26.49 -1.08 -7.57
CA THR A 120 25.23 -0.39 -7.25
C THR A 120 25.24 0.23 -5.84
N GLU A 121 25.87 -0.43 -4.86
CA GLU A 121 26.07 0.14 -3.51
C GLU A 121 27.00 1.36 -3.56
N MET A 122 28.11 1.24 -4.29
CA MET A 122 29.04 2.36 -4.52
C MET A 122 28.35 3.51 -5.24
N ALA A 123 27.53 3.23 -6.25
CA ALA A 123 26.73 4.24 -6.96
C ALA A 123 25.75 4.95 -6.03
N SER A 124 25.11 4.21 -5.10
CA SER A 124 24.17 4.79 -4.14
C SER A 124 24.86 5.74 -3.15
N ARG A 125 26.07 5.38 -2.70
CA ARG A 125 26.92 6.24 -1.85
C ARG A 125 27.40 7.48 -2.62
N ALA A 126 27.86 7.29 -3.85
CA ALA A 126 28.29 8.37 -4.74
C ALA A 126 27.15 9.35 -5.05
N HIS A 127 25.93 8.85 -5.29
CA HIS A 127 24.76 9.69 -5.50
C HIS A 127 24.45 10.55 -4.26
N PHE A 128 24.43 9.95 -3.07
CA PHE A 128 24.13 10.65 -1.83
C PHE A 128 25.16 11.73 -1.49
N TRP A 129 26.46 11.39 -1.52
CA TRP A 129 27.52 12.30 -1.10
C TRP A 129 27.99 13.26 -2.19
N GLY A 130 28.11 12.76 -3.42
CA GLY A 130 28.61 13.53 -4.57
C GLY A 130 27.54 14.21 -5.40
N ARG A 131 26.24 13.95 -5.15
CA ARG A 131 25.11 14.55 -5.88
C ARG A 131 25.15 14.25 -7.38
N VAL A 132 25.71 13.10 -7.76
CA VAL A 132 25.87 12.66 -9.15
C VAL A 132 24.79 11.68 -9.56
N GLY A 133 24.49 11.57 -10.86
CA GLY A 133 23.48 10.63 -11.36
C GLY A 133 23.83 9.15 -11.19
N GLY A 134 25.12 8.84 -11.02
CA GLY A 134 25.65 7.49 -10.86
C GLY A 134 27.16 7.46 -11.07
N ILE A 135 27.71 6.26 -11.17
CA ILE A 135 29.12 6.00 -11.47
C ILE A 135 29.20 5.07 -12.67
N PHE A 136 30.35 5.02 -13.32
CA PHE A 136 30.70 3.98 -14.28
C PHE A 136 31.87 3.16 -13.75
N HIS A 137 31.92 1.87 -14.02
CA HIS A 137 33.06 1.04 -13.63
C HIS A 137 33.48 -0.01 -14.66
N THR A 138 34.74 -0.43 -14.64
CA THR A 138 35.28 -1.34 -15.67
C THR A 138 34.58 -2.69 -15.75
N ASP A 139 33.98 -3.19 -14.66
CA ASP A 139 33.30 -4.50 -14.67
C ASP A 139 31.97 -4.52 -15.44
N GLU A 140 31.36 -3.36 -15.72
CA GLU A 140 30.13 -3.24 -16.53
C GLU A 140 30.42 -2.75 -17.96
N LEU A 141 31.68 -2.43 -18.27
CA LEU A 141 32.10 -1.90 -19.57
C LEU A 141 32.85 -2.98 -20.37
N PRO A 142 32.75 -2.98 -21.72
CA PRO A 142 32.11 -1.98 -22.59
C PRO A 142 30.58 -2.07 -22.60
N ALA A 143 29.91 -0.95 -22.39
CA ALA A 143 28.44 -0.82 -22.43
C ALA A 143 28.05 0.67 -22.55
N TYR A 144 26.75 0.95 -22.67
CA TYR A 144 26.20 2.34 -22.63
C TYR A 144 26.75 3.30 -23.70
N GLY A 145 27.29 2.78 -24.81
CA GLY A 145 27.94 3.57 -25.85
C GLY A 145 29.43 3.80 -25.64
N ILE A 146 30.01 3.27 -24.56
CA ILE A 146 31.46 3.24 -24.33
C ILE A 146 32.06 2.01 -25.00
N THR A 147 33.05 2.24 -25.85
CA THR A 147 33.75 1.27 -26.68
C THR A 147 34.87 0.57 -25.91
N LYS A 148 35.33 -0.57 -26.43
CA LYS A 148 36.50 -1.28 -25.88
C LYS A 148 37.77 -0.44 -25.91
N GLN A 149 37.95 0.41 -26.93
CA GLN A 149 39.14 1.26 -27.06
C GLN A 149 39.19 2.32 -25.97
N GLU A 150 38.06 2.97 -25.67
CA GLU A 150 37.96 3.94 -24.56
C GLU A 150 38.26 3.27 -23.21
N VAL A 151 37.79 2.03 -22.99
CA VAL A 151 38.11 1.27 -21.77
C VAL A 151 39.61 0.96 -21.66
N ILE A 152 40.26 0.61 -22.78
CA ILE A 152 41.73 0.37 -22.81
C ILE A 152 42.48 1.66 -22.46
N GLN A 153 42.15 2.77 -23.12
CA GLN A 153 42.77 4.07 -22.88
C GLN A 153 42.57 4.57 -21.43
N LEU A 154 41.37 4.38 -20.87
CA LEU A 154 41.10 4.69 -19.47
C LEU A 154 42.03 3.89 -18.56
N ARG A 155 42.19 2.59 -18.80
CA ARG A 155 43.08 1.73 -18.00
C ARG A 155 44.55 2.13 -18.15
N GLU A 156 44.98 2.56 -19.33
CA GLU A 156 46.34 3.06 -19.58
C GLU A 156 46.63 4.35 -18.80
N ILE A 157 45.73 5.35 -18.86
CA ILE A 157 45.88 6.61 -18.10
C ILE A 157 45.91 6.34 -16.59
N MET A 158 45.07 5.43 -16.11
CA MET A 158 45.03 5.04 -14.70
C MET A 158 46.18 4.11 -14.28
N LYS A 159 47.02 3.66 -15.22
CA LYS A 159 48.06 2.64 -15.00
C LYS A 159 47.52 1.37 -14.32
N ALA A 160 46.32 0.95 -14.71
CA ALA A 160 45.57 -0.12 -14.07
C ALA A 160 46.07 -1.52 -14.48
N GLU A 161 46.44 -2.37 -13.52
CA GLU A 161 46.81 -3.76 -13.76
C GLU A 161 45.59 -4.64 -14.07
N PRO A 162 45.72 -5.81 -14.73
CA PRO A 162 44.58 -6.64 -15.12
C PRO A 162 43.59 -7.02 -14.01
N LYS A 163 44.06 -7.08 -12.76
CA LYS A 163 43.21 -7.37 -11.59
C LYS A 163 42.53 -6.12 -11.02
N ASP A 164 42.89 -4.92 -11.45
CA ASP A 164 42.33 -3.68 -10.94
C ASP A 164 41.04 -3.30 -11.66
N ALA A 165 40.15 -2.65 -10.90
CA ALA A 165 38.98 -1.99 -11.46
C ALA A 165 39.21 -0.47 -11.49
N VAL A 166 38.62 0.20 -12.48
CA VAL A 166 38.57 1.67 -12.53
C VAL A 166 37.12 2.09 -12.39
N VAL A 167 36.86 3.08 -11.53
CA VAL A 167 35.56 3.72 -11.38
C VAL A 167 35.70 5.19 -11.80
N PHE A 168 34.76 5.71 -12.57
CA PHE A 168 34.78 7.11 -12.99
C PHE A 168 33.41 7.76 -12.97
N VAL A 169 33.41 9.09 -12.91
CA VAL A 169 32.22 9.93 -12.78
C VAL A 169 32.38 11.13 -13.69
N ALA A 170 31.34 11.43 -14.48
CA ALA A 170 31.29 12.56 -15.39
C ALA A 170 30.36 13.66 -14.83
N ASP A 171 30.92 14.61 -14.09
CA ASP A 171 30.18 15.75 -13.54
C ASP A 171 31.10 16.95 -13.23
N LYS A 172 30.57 17.99 -12.58
CA LYS A 172 31.39 19.09 -12.04
C LYS A 172 32.50 18.51 -11.16
N LEU A 173 33.69 19.11 -11.22
CA LEU A 173 34.88 18.63 -10.53
C LEU A 173 34.65 18.34 -9.03
N GLU A 174 33.96 19.23 -8.33
CA GLU A 174 33.58 19.07 -6.92
C GLU A 174 32.68 17.84 -6.69
N ASN A 175 31.57 17.73 -7.43
CA ASN A 175 30.64 16.60 -7.35
C ASN A 175 31.31 15.26 -7.70
N ALA A 176 32.13 15.25 -8.76
CA ALA A 176 32.86 14.06 -9.18
C ALA A 176 33.91 13.65 -8.14
N SER A 177 34.61 14.61 -7.52
CA SER A 177 35.56 14.33 -6.44
C SER A 177 34.86 13.77 -5.21
N ASP A 178 33.78 14.39 -4.75
CA ASP A 178 33.00 13.91 -3.60
C ASP A 178 32.41 12.51 -3.85
N ALA A 179 31.92 12.26 -5.07
CA ALA A 179 31.43 10.96 -5.48
C ALA A 179 32.53 9.89 -5.40
N LEU A 180 33.72 10.17 -5.96
CA LEU A 180 34.82 9.22 -5.97
C LEU A 180 35.45 9.01 -4.58
N LYS A 181 35.44 10.03 -3.70
CA LYS A 181 35.78 9.84 -2.28
C LYS A 181 34.83 8.86 -1.61
N ALA A 182 33.52 8.99 -1.85
CA ALA A 182 32.53 8.06 -1.31
C ALA A 182 32.69 6.64 -1.87
N VAL A 183 33.08 6.50 -3.15
CA VAL A 183 33.42 5.20 -3.76
C VAL A 183 34.67 4.60 -3.09
N ALA A 184 35.73 5.38 -2.93
CA ALA A 184 36.97 4.94 -2.30
C ALA A 184 36.73 4.49 -0.85
N GLU A 185 35.97 5.26 -0.07
CA GLU A 185 35.60 4.87 1.29
C GLU A 185 34.75 3.60 1.32
N ARG A 186 33.77 3.48 0.42
CA ARG A 186 32.96 2.25 0.33
C ARG A 186 33.80 1.03 -0.07
N ALA A 187 34.84 1.22 -0.89
CA ALA A 187 35.79 0.17 -1.24
C ALA A 187 36.64 -0.24 -0.03
N ARG A 188 37.06 0.71 0.84
CA ARG A 188 37.71 0.37 2.12
C ARG A 188 36.76 -0.38 3.06
N GLU A 189 35.51 0.07 3.17
CA GLU A 189 34.49 -0.64 3.96
C GLU A 189 34.27 -2.09 3.45
N ALA A 190 34.42 -2.36 2.16
CA ALA A 190 34.31 -3.71 1.60
C ALA A 190 35.43 -4.66 2.09
N LEU A 191 36.59 -4.14 2.49
CA LEU A 191 37.65 -4.91 3.15
C LEU A 191 37.31 -5.23 4.61
N ARG A 192 36.50 -4.39 5.25
CA ARG A 192 36.03 -4.63 6.63
C ARG A 192 34.85 -5.62 6.63
N GLY A 193 33.96 -5.51 5.63
CA GLY A 193 32.80 -6.39 5.44
C GLY A 193 31.52 -5.59 5.18
N VAL A 194 30.54 -5.78 6.05
CA VAL A 194 29.23 -5.10 5.96
C VAL A 194 29.30 -3.77 6.72
N PRO A 195 29.07 -2.62 6.08
CA PRO A 195 29.06 -1.33 6.77
C PRO A 195 27.75 -1.13 7.55
N GLU A 196 27.83 -0.55 8.75
CA GLU A 196 26.64 -0.11 9.49
C GLU A 196 25.99 1.11 8.81
N GLU A 197 24.72 0.96 8.42
CA GLU A 197 24.01 1.98 7.65
C GLU A 197 22.50 1.88 7.85
N THR A 198 21.83 2.99 7.58
CA THR A 198 20.37 3.02 7.45
C THR A 198 20.02 2.89 5.96
N ARG A 199 19.11 1.96 5.66
CA ARG A 199 18.63 1.62 4.32
C ARG A 199 17.12 1.84 4.21
N GLY A 200 16.63 1.98 3.00
CA GLY A 200 15.20 2.07 2.68
C GLY A 200 14.75 0.89 1.83
N PRO A 201 13.53 0.37 2.02
CA PRO A 201 13.01 -0.71 1.22
C PRO A 201 12.59 -0.22 -0.17
N ASN A 202 12.82 -1.04 -1.17
CA ASN A 202 12.25 -0.92 -2.50
C ASN A 202 10.96 -1.76 -2.60
N PRO A 203 10.05 -1.47 -3.54
CA PRO A 203 8.80 -2.23 -3.71
C PRO A 203 9.01 -3.72 -4.02
N ASP A 204 10.17 -4.08 -4.58
CA ASP A 204 10.53 -5.47 -4.87
C ASP A 204 11.09 -6.22 -3.65
N GLY A 205 11.24 -5.55 -2.50
CA GLY A 205 11.81 -6.08 -1.26
C GLY A 205 13.32 -5.92 -1.15
N THR A 206 14.03 -5.41 -2.17
CA THR A 206 15.46 -5.08 -2.04
C THR A 206 15.64 -3.83 -1.18
N THR A 207 16.85 -3.58 -0.70
CA THR A 207 17.15 -2.40 0.14
C THR A 207 18.10 -1.46 -0.58
N ARG A 208 17.97 -0.15 -0.37
CA ARG A 208 18.92 0.85 -0.90
C ARG A 208 19.51 1.67 0.25
N TYR A 209 20.78 2.03 0.13
CA TYR A 209 21.42 2.95 1.07
C TYR A 209 20.62 4.26 1.18
N MET A 210 20.43 4.75 2.40
CA MET A 210 19.85 6.07 2.66
C MET A 210 20.87 7.00 3.29
N ARG A 211 21.46 6.59 4.41
CA ARG A 211 22.37 7.42 5.20
C ARG A 211 23.22 6.56 6.14
N PRO A 212 24.31 7.10 6.70
CA PRO A 212 25.02 6.41 7.78
C PRO A 212 24.09 6.22 8.97
N ARG A 213 24.33 5.16 9.75
CA ARG A 213 23.55 4.91 10.96
C ARG A 213 23.73 6.08 11.94
N PRO A 214 22.65 6.67 12.48
CA PRO A 214 22.77 7.72 13.49
C PRO A 214 23.53 7.22 14.72
N GLY A 215 24.35 8.09 15.32
CA GLY A 215 24.99 7.80 16.59
C GLY A 215 24.00 7.72 17.75
N ALA A 216 24.48 7.30 18.92
CA ALA A 216 23.65 7.20 20.12
C ALA A 216 23.04 8.55 20.49
N ALA A 217 21.74 8.57 20.79
CA ALA A 217 21.06 9.75 21.29
C ALA A 217 21.57 10.10 22.69
N ARG A 218 21.89 11.38 22.92
CA ARG A 218 22.15 11.90 24.25
C ARG A 218 20.81 12.36 24.83
N MET A 219 20.33 11.65 25.85
CA MET A 219 19.07 11.95 26.53
C MET A 219 19.35 12.60 27.89
N TYR A 220 18.48 13.53 28.29
CA TYR A 220 18.44 14.09 29.64
C TYR A 220 16.99 14.10 30.13
N PRO A 221 16.73 14.04 31.44
CA PRO A 221 15.36 14.12 31.96
C PRO A 221 14.70 15.44 31.58
N GLU A 222 13.47 15.37 31.05
CA GLU A 222 12.63 16.53 30.79
C GLU A 222 12.23 17.18 32.12
N THR A 223 12.58 18.46 32.31
CA THR A 223 12.36 19.18 33.57
C THR A 223 11.07 19.99 33.58
N ASP A 224 10.51 20.27 32.40
CA ASP A 224 9.28 21.06 32.27
C ASP A 224 8.04 20.22 32.59
N VAL A 225 8.15 18.89 32.51
CA VAL A 225 7.06 17.96 32.79
C VAL A 225 7.31 17.28 34.14
N PRO A 226 6.43 17.46 35.14
CA PRO A 226 6.57 16.77 36.41
C PRO A 226 6.43 15.25 36.23
N PRO A 227 7.12 14.44 37.04
CA PRO A 227 6.94 12.98 37.02
C PRO A 227 5.48 12.59 37.27
N LEU A 228 4.94 11.69 36.43
CA LEU A 228 3.60 11.15 36.60
C LEU A 228 3.68 9.80 37.35
N GLN A 229 3.15 9.76 38.57
CA GLN A 229 3.04 8.51 39.32
C GLN A 229 1.79 7.74 38.88
N ILE A 230 1.97 6.48 38.48
CA ILE A 230 0.90 5.57 38.07
C ILE A 230 0.48 4.76 39.30
N SER A 231 -0.76 4.92 39.78
CA SER A 231 -1.28 4.18 40.93
C SER A 231 -1.74 2.76 40.56
N GLU A 232 -1.77 1.86 41.54
CA GLU A 232 -2.31 0.50 41.35
C GLU A 232 -3.81 0.53 41.01
N GLU A 233 -4.58 1.43 41.64
CA GLU A 233 -6.01 1.63 41.32
C GLU A 233 -6.21 1.98 39.85
N TYR A 234 -5.37 2.85 39.28
CA TYR A 234 -5.45 3.23 37.87
C TYR A 234 -5.04 2.08 36.93
N LEU A 235 -4.02 1.28 37.30
CA LEU A 235 -3.64 0.10 36.53
C LEU A 235 -4.74 -0.96 36.52
N ASN A 236 -5.39 -1.21 37.66
CA ASN A 236 -6.50 -2.16 37.77
C ASN A 236 -7.68 -1.71 36.90
N ASP A 237 -8.05 -0.43 36.96
CA ASP A 237 -9.09 0.15 36.10
C ASP A 237 -8.75 -0.02 34.60
N LEU A 238 -7.51 0.25 34.19
CA LEU A 238 -7.09 0.06 32.79
C LEU A 238 -7.17 -1.41 32.35
N GLN A 239 -6.79 -2.35 33.22
CA GLN A 239 -6.79 -3.77 32.93
C GLN A 239 -8.23 -4.31 32.75
N GLU A 240 -9.18 -3.84 33.56
CA GLU A 240 -10.60 -4.19 33.44
C GLU A 240 -11.23 -3.65 32.15
N HIS A 241 -10.74 -2.51 31.64
CA HIS A 241 -11.27 -1.84 30.45
C HIS A 241 -10.44 -2.09 29.17
N LEU A 242 -9.58 -3.11 29.16
CA LEU A 242 -8.81 -3.44 27.96
C LEU A 242 -9.76 -3.84 26.81
N PRO A 243 -9.62 -3.21 25.63
CA PRO A 243 -10.44 -3.54 24.47
C PRO A 243 -10.07 -4.94 23.95
N GLU A 244 -11.05 -5.61 23.35
CA GLU A 244 -10.85 -6.88 22.67
C GLU A 244 -9.78 -6.76 21.57
N LEU A 245 -9.02 -7.85 21.38
CA LEU A 245 -8.10 -7.98 20.26
C LEU A 245 -8.90 -8.13 18.95
N PRO A 246 -8.38 -7.61 17.81
CA PRO A 246 -9.07 -7.71 16.52
C PRO A 246 -9.49 -9.14 16.14
N GLU A 247 -8.67 -10.14 16.47
CA GLU A 247 -8.94 -11.55 16.22
C GLU A 247 -10.15 -12.04 17.01
N HIS A 248 -10.24 -11.66 18.30
CA HIS A 248 -11.37 -12.03 19.16
C HIS A 248 -12.65 -11.30 18.74
N SER A 249 -12.57 -10.01 18.41
CA SER A 249 -13.72 -9.27 17.89
C SER A 249 -14.22 -9.85 16.56
N LEU A 250 -13.32 -10.29 15.68
CA LEU A 250 -13.71 -10.96 14.43
C LEU A 250 -14.50 -12.24 14.70
N GLU A 251 -14.01 -13.09 15.60
CA GLU A 251 -14.72 -14.31 15.99
C GLU A 251 -16.08 -14.03 16.61
N ARG A 252 -16.16 -13.03 17.50
CA ARG A 252 -17.39 -12.61 18.15
C ARG A 252 -18.41 -12.12 17.12
N LEU A 253 -18.01 -11.24 16.20
CA LEU A 253 -18.86 -10.76 15.11
C LEU A 253 -19.41 -11.90 14.25
N MET A 254 -18.61 -12.94 13.98
CA MET A 254 -19.07 -14.11 13.25
C MET A 254 -20.05 -14.96 14.06
N LYS A 255 -19.79 -15.20 15.35
CA LYS A 255 -20.62 -16.06 16.21
C LYS A 255 -21.94 -15.40 16.60
N GLU A 256 -21.90 -14.18 17.13
CA GLU A 256 -23.07 -13.47 17.67
C GLU A 256 -24.01 -12.97 16.56
N HIS A 257 -23.44 -12.41 15.49
CA HIS A 257 -24.23 -11.79 14.41
C HIS A 257 -24.38 -12.70 13.18
N LYS A 258 -23.86 -13.93 13.23
CA LYS A 258 -23.89 -14.92 12.13
C LYS A 258 -23.34 -14.36 10.82
N LEU A 259 -22.38 -13.43 10.91
CA LEU A 259 -21.72 -12.85 9.74
C LEU A 259 -20.74 -13.85 9.14
N ASN A 260 -20.63 -13.83 7.81
CA ASN A 260 -19.52 -14.51 7.15
C ASN A 260 -18.20 -13.78 7.43
N LYS A 261 -17.08 -14.49 7.27
CA LYS A 261 -15.73 -13.95 7.56
C LYS A 261 -15.41 -12.66 6.78
N LYS A 262 -15.90 -12.55 5.55
CA LYS A 262 -15.67 -11.38 4.69
C LYS A 262 -16.34 -10.13 5.28
N LEU A 263 -17.64 -10.20 5.56
CA LEU A 263 -18.41 -9.10 6.13
C LEU A 263 -17.93 -8.75 7.53
N ALA A 264 -17.66 -9.75 8.38
CA ALA A 264 -17.14 -9.51 9.72
C ALA A 264 -15.81 -8.73 9.68
N ARG A 265 -14.91 -9.10 8.76
CA ARG A 265 -13.65 -8.37 8.57
C ARG A 265 -13.86 -6.97 8.00
N GLN A 266 -14.77 -6.81 7.03
CA GLN A 266 -15.11 -5.48 6.49
C GLN A 266 -15.68 -4.55 7.57
N VAL A 267 -16.50 -5.06 8.49
CA VAL A 267 -17.02 -4.27 9.63
C VAL A 267 -15.89 -3.88 10.57
N LEU A 268 -15.06 -4.84 10.98
CA LEU A 268 -13.91 -4.61 11.86
C LEU A 268 -12.92 -3.60 11.28
N ASP A 269 -12.65 -3.68 9.97
CA ASP A 269 -11.76 -2.78 9.26
C ASP A 269 -12.42 -1.43 8.93
N SER A 270 -13.73 -1.25 9.13
CA SER A 270 -14.44 0.01 8.85
C SER A 270 -14.46 0.95 10.05
N GLU A 271 -14.81 2.21 9.81
CA GLU A 271 -15.09 3.19 10.87
C GLU A 271 -16.47 2.95 11.52
N TYR A 272 -17.31 2.17 10.87
CA TYR A 272 -18.67 1.86 11.30
C TYR A 272 -18.76 0.68 12.27
N ALA A 273 -17.64 0.15 12.82
CA ALA A 273 -17.67 -1.01 13.70
C ALA A 273 -18.58 -0.79 14.92
N MET A 274 -18.46 0.36 15.60
CA MET A 274 -19.30 0.71 16.74
C MET A 274 -20.76 0.95 16.31
N LEU A 275 -20.97 1.66 15.20
CA LEU A 275 -22.30 1.95 14.66
C LEU A 275 -23.03 0.65 14.27
N PHE A 276 -22.32 -0.30 13.69
CA PHE A 276 -22.83 -1.63 13.35
C PHE A 276 -23.37 -2.33 14.60
N GLU A 277 -22.60 -2.38 15.68
CA GLU A 277 -23.03 -3.06 16.91
C GLU A 277 -24.25 -2.38 17.53
N GLU A 278 -24.30 -1.05 17.54
CA GLU A 278 -25.43 -0.29 18.06
C GLU A 278 -26.71 -0.57 17.24
N VAL A 279 -26.61 -0.49 15.92
CA VAL A 279 -27.73 -0.72 15.01
C VAL A 279 -28.17 -2.18 15.04
N ALA A 280 -27.24 -3.14 15.08
CA ALA A 280 -27.57 -4.57 15.15
C ALA A 280 -28.29 -4.96 16.45
N ARG A 281 -28.06 -4.24 17.56
CA ARG A 281 -28.77 -4.44 18.83
C ARG A 281 -30.16 -3.81 18.85
N ARG A 282 -30.35 -2.65 18.19
CA ARG A 282 -31.57 -1.84 18.30
C ARG A 282 -32.54 -1.99 17.13
N SER A 283 -32.04 -2.31 15.94
CA SER A 283 -32.87 -2.44 14.75
C SER A 283 -33.34 -3.88 14.57
N ASN A 284 -34.57 -4.06 14.10
CA ASN A 284 -35.11 -5.38 13.72
C ASN A 284 -34.65 -5.80 12.30
N VAL A 285 -33.47 -5.35 11.87
CA VAL A 285 -32.89 -5.60 10.55
C VAL A 285 -31.82 -6.68 10.67
N SER A 286 -31.68 -7.54 9.66
CA SER A 286 -30.67 -8.60 9.74
C SER A 286 -29.25 -8.01 9.82
N PRO A 287 -28.39 -8.52 10.73
CA PRO A 287 -27.00 -8.04 10.86
C PRO A 287 -26.23 -8.08 9.53
N THR A 288 -26.48 -9.09 8.70
CA THR A 288 -25.90 -9.20 7.35
C THR A 288 -26.24 -8.01 6.47
N THR A 289 -27.49 -7.53 6.52
CA THR A 289 -27.93 -6.36 5.73
C THR A 289 -27.26 -5.09 6.25
N ILE A 290 -27.21 -4.91 7.58
CA ILE A 290 -26.57 -3.75 8.22
C ILE A 290 -25.09 -3.71 7.84
N ALA A 291 -24.36 -4.83 7.99
CA ALA A 291 -22.96 -4.94 7.64
C ALA A 291 -22.71 -4.64 6.15
N ALA A 292 -23.52 -5.22 5.25
CA ALA A 292 -23.38 -5.00 3.81
C ALA A 292 -23.62 -3.53 3.43
N VAL A 293 -24.62 -2.88 4.02
CA VAL A 293 -24.91 -1.47 3.76
C VAL A 293 -23.75 -0.59 4.24
N LEU A 294 -23.36 -0.71 5.51
CA LEU A 294 -22.32 0.13 6.11
C LEU A 294 -20.96 -0.04 5.42
N THR A 295 -20.65 -1.25 4.93
CA THR A 295 -19.30 -1.55 4.42
C THR A 295 -19.20 -1.64 2.91
N GLU A 296 -20.21 -2.14 2.21
CA GLU A 296 -20.20 -2.33 0.75
C GLU A 296 -21.00 -1.21 0.04
N THR A 297 -22.23 -0.93 0.47
CA THR A 297 -23.07 0.12 -0.14
C THR A 297 -22.47 1.50 0.04
N MET A 298 -22.03 1.88 1.24
CA MET A 298 -21.38 3.18 1.48
C MET A 298 -20.15 3.36 0.57
N LYS A 299 -19.32 2.32 0.41
CA LYS A 299 -18.16 2.35 -0.50
C LYS A 299 -18.53 2.38 -1.98
N ALA A 300 -19.66 1.79 -2.37
CA ALA A 300 -20.17 1.89 -3.74
C ALA A 300 -20.65 3.31 -4.03
N LEU A 301 -21.46 3.89 -3.14
CA LEU A 301 -21.95 5.26 -3.26
C LEU A 301 -20.80 6.28 -3.31
N GLY A 302 -19.78 6.14 -2.46
CA GLY A 302 -18.59 7.00 -2.51
C GLY A 302 -17.86 6.92 -3.86
N ARG A 303 -17.80 5.74 -4.49
CA ARG A 303 -17.21 5.57 -5.84
C ARG A 303 -18.06 6.21 -6.94
N ASP A 304 -19.38 6.27 -6.74
CA ASP A 304 -20.32 6.93 -7.65
C ASP A 304 -20.38 8.47 -7.43
N GLY A 305 -19.51 9.02 -6.56
CA GLY A 305 -19.39 10.46 -6.31
C GLY A 305 -20.37 10.99 -5.25
N VAL A 306 -21.02 10.12 -4.48
CA VAL A 306 -21.87 10.52 -3.36
C VAL A 306 -21.01 10.89 -2.16
N GLU A 307 -21.23 12.09 -1.61
CA GLU A 307 -20.51 12.60 -0.43
C GLU A 307 -21.01 11.93 0.86
N ILE A 308 -20.57 10.69 1.08
CA ILE A 308 -21.00 9.88 2.23
C ILE A 308 -20.62 10.47 3.59
N ASP A 309 -19.55 11.26 3.66
CA ASP A 309 -19.06 11.89 4.90
C ASP A 309 -20.04 12.94 5.47
N LYS A 310 -20.98 13.40 4.65
CA LYS A 310 -22.04 14.33 5.05
C LYS A 310 -23.21 13.63 5.75
N ILE A 311 -23.29 12.31 5.67
CA ILE A 311 -24.35 11.52 6.29
C ILE A 311 -23.97 11.25 7.74
N ARG A 312 -24.77 11.75 8.68
CA ARG A 312 -24.49 11.60 10.11
C ARG A 312 -24.87 10.21 10.61
N ASP A 313 -24.11 9.69 11.58
CA ASP A 313 -24.42 8.42 12.25
C ASP A 313 -25.87 8.33 12.74
N GLU A 314 -26.43 9.43 13.22
CA GLU A 314 -27.83 9.48 13.68
C GLU A 314 -28.83 9.23 12.55
N GLN A 315 -28.58 9.77 11.36
CA GLN A 315 -29.41 9.52 10.18
C GLN A 315 -29.32 8.05 9.76
N ILE A 316 -28.14 7.45 9.89
CA ILE A 316 -27.94 6.02 9.62
C ILE A 316 -28.71 5.16 10.63
N ARG A 317 -28.66 5.51 11.93
CA ARG A 317 -29.46 4.84 12.97
C ARG A 317 -30.95 4.90 12.67
N GLU A 318 -31.46 6.10 12.39
CA GLU A 318 -32.86 6.30 12.02
C GLU A 318 -33.24 5.46 10.80
N LEU A 319 -32.43 5.49 9.73
CA LEU A 319 -32.68 4.73 8.51
C LEU A 319 -32.93 3.25 8.78
N PHE A 320 -32.06 2.59 9.57
CA PHE A 320 -32.25 1.20 9.93
C PHE A 320 -33.46 0.99 10.86
N GLY A 321 -33.83 1.97 11.68
CA GLY A 321 -35.10 1.97 12.42
C GLY A 321 -36.33 2.00 11.50
N PHE A 322 -36.32 2.82 10.45
CA PHE A 322 -37.40 2.88 9.44
C PHE A 322 -37.50 1.59 8.62
N VAL A 323 -36.37 0.97 8.28
CA VAL A 323 -36.34 -0.34 7.61
C VAL A 323 -36.85 -1.44 8.54
N GLY A 324 -36.37 -1.49 9.79
CA GLY A 324 -36.78 -2.50 10.78
C GLY A 324 -38.25 -2.41 11.21
N SER A 325 -38.85 -1.22 11.16
CA SER A 325 -40.28 -0.99 11.41
C SER A 325 -41.17 -1.20 10.18
N GLY A 326 -40.59 -1.54 9.02
CA GLY A 326 -41.34 -1.80 7.79
C GLY A 326 -41.93 -0.55 7.13
N LYS A 327 -41.40 0.64 7.42
CA LYS A 327 -41.82 1.90 6.76
C LYS A 327 -41.20 2.07 5.37
N THR A 328 -40.01 1.48 5.15
CA THR A 328 -39.31 1.48 3.86
C THR A 328 -38.63 0.13 3.62
N ALA A 329 -38.36 -0.21 2.36
CA ALA A 329 -37.70 -1.45 1.98
C ALA A 329 -36.17 -1.33 2.06
N LYS A 330 -35.47 -2.45 2.29
CA LYS A 330 -34.00 -2.48 2.30
C LYS A 330 -33.38 -2.05 0.95
N GLU A 331 -34.09 -2.28 -0.17
CA GLU A 331 -33.67 -1.88 -1.51
C GLU A 331 -33.68 -0.36 -1.72
N ALA A 332 -34.39 0.40 -0.88
CA ALA A 332 -34.48 1.86 -0.93
C ALA A 332 -33.27 2.56 -0.30
N ILE A 333 -32.47 1.84 0.49
CA ILE A 333 -31.36 2.39 1.27
C ILE A 333 -30.38 3.22 0.41
N PRO A 334 -29.88 2.74 -0.75
CA PRO A 334 -28.92 3.51 -1.54
C PRO A 334 -29.49 4.85 -2.06
N GLU A 335 -30.77 4.87 -2.45
CA GLU A 335 -31.44 6.08 -2.95
C GLU A 335 -31.66 7.08 -1.82
N ILE A 336 -32.06 6.60 -0.63
CA ILE A 336 -32.22 7.44 0.56
C ILE A 336 -30.87 8.05 0.98
N LEU A 337 -29.80 7.26 1.05
CA LEU A 337 -28.46 7.75 1.39
C LEU A 337 -27.96 8.80 0.40
N THR A 338 -28.18 8.58 -0.90
CA THR A 338 -27.81 9.54 -1.96
C THR A 338 -28.60 10.85 -1.86
N TRP A 339 -29.85 10.79 -1.42
CA TRP A 339 -30.66 11.99 -1.22
C TRP A 339 -30.21 12.77 0.03
N LEU A 340 -29.91 12.06 1.12
CA LEU A 340 -29.43 12.66 2.37
C LEU A 340 -28.09 13.37 2.21
N SER A 341 -27.17 12.82 1.40
CA SER A 341 -25.89 13.47 1.13
C SER A 341 -26.05 14.85 0.46
N LYS A 342 -27.18 15.08 -0.23
CA LYS A 342 -27.51 16.36 -0.87
C LYS A 342 -28.35 17.28 0.03
N HIS A 343 -28.88 16.77 1.14
CA HIS A 343 -29.83 17.46 2.01
C HIS A 343 -29.49 17.18 3.49
N GLU A 344 -28.31 17.62 3.92
CA GLU A 344 -27.68 17.28 5.22
C GLU A 344 -28.60 17.50 6.44
N ASN A 345 -29.41 18.56 6.42
CA ASN A 345 -30.31 18.95 7.50
C ASN A 345 -31.69 18.28 7.44
N SER A 346 -31.94 17.43 6.45
CA SER A 346 -33.23 16.76 6.29
C SER A 346 -33.29 15.46 7.09
N THR A 347 -34.51 15.11 7.49
CA THR A 347 -34.82 13.87 8.21
C THR A 347 -35.00 12.69 7.26
N ILE A 348 -34.86 11.47 7.77
CA ILE A 348 -35.15 10.24 7.00
C ILE A 348 -36.59 10.23 6.49
N ALA A 349 -37.55 10.70 7.31
CA ALA A 349 -38.95 10.77 6.92
C ALA A 349 -39.17 11.65 5.68
N GLN A 350 -38.50 12.81 5.61
CA GLN A 350 -38.56 13.69 4.44
C GLN A 350 -37.94 13.05 3.19
N ALA A 351 -36.84 12.30 3.34
CA ALA A 351 -36.23 11.57 2.24
C ALA A 351 -37.18 10.51 1.67
N ILE A 352 -37.78 9.70 2.53
CA ILE A 352 -38.74 8.65 2.15
C ILE A 352 -39.96 9.27 1.43
N GLN A 353 -40.49 10.37 1.95
CA GLN A 353 -41.65 11.03 1.36
C GLN A 353 -41.31 11.67 0.00
N SER A 354 -40.19 12.38 -0.09
CA SER A 354 -39.77 13.09 -1.31
C SER A 354 -39.45 12.13 -2.45
N LEU A 355 -38.88 10.97 -2.14
CA LEU A 355 -38.58 9.92 -3.11
C LEU A 355 -39.79 8.99 -3.37
N GLY A 356 -40.86 9.12 -2.58
CA GLY A 356 -42.02 8.24 -2.64
C GLY A 356 -41.67 6.77 -2.35
N LEU A 357 -40.77 6.52 -1.40
CA LEU A 357 -40.24 5.22 -1.00
C LEU A 357 -40.93 4.63 0.23
N THR A 358 -42.14 5.11 0.53
CA THR A 358 -43.02 4.53 1.55
C THR A 358 -43.47 3.15 1.10
N MET A 359 -43.52 2.20 2.04
CA MET A 359 -43.99 0.84 1.78
C MET A 359 -45.46 0.82 1.32
N LEU A 360 -45.71 0.12 0.21
CA LEU A 360 -47.05 -0.14 -0.32
C LEU A 360 -47.69 -1.32 0.42
N SER A 361 -49.01 -1.22 0.61
CA SER A 361 -49.85 -2.30 1.13
C SER A 361 -50.02 -3.43 0.10
N GLU A 362 -50.42 -4.62 0.56
CA GLU A 362 -50.71 -5.76 -0.32
C GLU A 362 -51.78 -5.43 -1.37
N VAL A 363 -52.75 -4.58 -1.03
CA VAL A 363 -53.82 -4.12 -1.93
C VAL A 363 -53.24 -3.28 -3.06
N GLU A 364 -52.43 -2.26 -2.74
CA GLU A 364 -51.81 -1.39 -3.74
C GLU A 364 -50.85 -2.17 -4.66
N ILE A 365 -50.09 -3.11 -4.10
CA ILE A 365 -49.24 -4.03 -4.89
C ILE A 365 -50.12 -4.85 -5.85
N GLY A 366 -51.23 -5.39 -5.34
CA GLY A 366 -52.21 -6.14 -6.13
C GLY A 366 -52.75 -5.35 -7.31
N GLU A 367 -53.15 -4.10 -7.10
CA GLU A 367 -53.66 -3.22 -8.17
C GLU A 367 -52.62 -2.91 -9.24
N ILE A 368 -51.36 -2.67 -8.83
CA ILE A 368 -50.26 -2.42 -9.78
C ILE A 368 -49.99 -3.68 -10.61
N ILE A 369 -50.02 -4.86 -9.98
CA ILE A 369 -49.85 -6.15 -10.66
C ILE A 369 -51.02 -6.43 -11.60
N ASP A 370 -52.26 -6.19 -11.19
CA ASP A 370 -53.45 -6.36 -12.05
C ASP A 370 -53.38 -5.46 -13.29
N LYS A 371 -52.96 -4.20 -13.13
CA LYS A 371 -52.71 -3.29 -14.26
C LYS A 371 -51.60 -3.81 -15.18
N LEU A 372 -50.51 -4.33 -14.61
CA LEU A 372 -49.40 -4.91 -15.37
C LEU A 372 -49.81 -6.14 -16.19
N ILE A 373 -50.57 -7.05 -15.58
CA ILE A 373 -51.13 -8.25 -16.23
C ILE A 373 -52.12 -7.83 -17.32
N GLY A 374 -53.00 -6.86 -17.03
CA GLY A 374 -53.97 -6.30 -17.98
C GLY A 374 -53.31 -5.68 -19.23
N GLN A 375 -52.23 -4.93 -19.05
CA GLN A 375 -51.48 -4.29 -20.14
C GLN A 375 -50.69 -5.31 -20.99
N ASN A 376 -50.39 -6.49 -20.47
CA ASN A 376 -49.56 -7.51 -21.12
C ASN A 376 -50.28 -8.86 -21.27
N ARG A 377 -51.61 -8.85 -21.47
CA ARG A 377 -52.45 -10.06 -21.56
C ARG A 377 -51.96 -11.10 -22.57
N ARG A 378 -51.39 -10.68 -23.71
CA ARG A 378 -50.83 -11.60 -24.72
C ARG A 378 -49.67 -12.44 -24.16
N LEU A 379 -48.81 -11.82 -23.37
CA LEU A 379 -47.61 -12.41 -22.79
C LEU A 379 -47.95 -13.44 -21.69
N VAL A 380 -49.07 -13.24 -20.99
CA VAL A 380 -49.62 -14.19 -20.01
C VAL A 380 -50.17 -15.43 -20.71
N LYS A 381 -50.90 -15.24 -21.82
CA LYS A 381 -51.49 -16.34 -22.60
C LYS A 381 -50.44 -17.22 -23.30
N GLU A 382 -49.35 -16.63 -23.82
CA GLU A 382 -48.29 -17.39 -24.51
C GLU A 382 -47.35 -18.16 -23.59
N ARG A 383 -47.06 -17.64 -22.38
CA ARG A 383 -46.00 -18.20 -21.51
C ARG A 383 -46.50 -18.83 -20.20
N GLY A 384 -47.76 -18.62 -19.81
CA GLY A 384 -48.35 -19.22 -18.59
C GLY A 384 -47.45 -19.07 -17.36
N LYS A 385 -47.18 -20.17 -16.65
CA LYS A 385 -46.32 -20.20 -15.44
C LYS A 385 -44.88 -19.73 -15.68
N THR A 386 -44.35 -19.81 -16.91
CA THR A 386 -43.00 -19.31 -17.24
C THR A 386 -42.92 -17.79 -17.41
N ALA A 387 -44.06 -17.09 -17.41
CA ALA A 387 -44.10 -15.63 -17.47
C ALA A 387 -43.69 -14.95 -16.14
N PHE A 388 -43.66 -15.70 -15.03
CA PHE A 388 -43.36 -15.17 -13.69
C PHE A 388 -42.07 -14.34 -13.65
N GLY A 389 -40.96 -14.83 -14.22
CA GLY A 389 -39.69 -14.11 -14.20
C GLY A 389 -39.72 -12.76 -14.94
N VAL A 390 -40.44 -12.70 -16.07
CA VAL A 390 -40.58 -11.48 -16.87
C VAL A 390 -41.45 -10.46 -16.13
N PHE A 391 -42.60 -10.90 -15.61
CA PHE A 391 -43.49 -10.03 -14.84
C PHE A 391 -42.86 -9.57 -13.53
N MET A 392 -42.06 -10.41 -12.87
CA MET A 392 -41.30 -10.02 -11.69
C MET A 392 -40.32 -8.90 -12.02
N GLY A 393 -39.59 -9.00 -13.15
CA GLY A 393 -38.68 -7.94 -13.59
C GLY A 393 -39.40 -6.61 -13.86
N ILE A 394 -40.57 -6.64 -14.51
CA ILE A 394 -41.34 -5.43 -14.83
C ILE A 394 -42.01 -4.84 -13.58
N ALA A 395 -42.58 -5.69 -12.71
CA ALA A 395 -43.19 -5.29 -11.46
C ALA A 395 -42.15 -4.66 -10.53
N MET A 396 -40.99 -5.30 -10.38
CA MET A 396 -39.89 -4.76 -9.59
C MET A 396 -39.38 -3.44 -10.17
N LYS A 397 -39.35 -3.24 -11.49
CA LYS A 397 -38.97 -1.94 -12.07
C LYS A 397 -39.91 -0.79 -11.64
N LYS A 398 -41.20 -1.07 -11.40
CA LYS A 398 -42.18 -0.06 -10.95
C LYS A 398 -42.25 0.08 -9.41
N ILE A 399 -42.00 -1.01 -8.68
CA ILE A 399 -42.24 -1.12 -7.23
C ILE A 399 -40.92 -1.10 -6.43
N ARG A 400 -39.74 -1.05 -7.08
CA ARG A 400 -38.42 -1.08 -6.44
C ARG A 400 -38.33 -0.07 -5.29
N GLY A 401 -37.91 -0.53 -4.12
CA GLY A 401 -37.77 0.30 -2.92
C GLY A 401 -39.09 0.61 -2.19
N LYS A 402 -40.24 0.18 -2.72
CA LYS A 402 -41.57 0.44 -2.15
C LYS A 402 -42.31 -0.80 -1.65
N ALA A 403 -41.76 -2.00 -1.85
CA ALA A 403 -42.31 -3.23 -1.30
C ALA A 403 -41.22 -4.28 -1.12
N ASP A 404 -41.45 -5.22 -0.20
CA ASP A 404 -40.59 -6.38 -0.03
C ASP A 404 -40.72 -7.31 -1.24
N ALA A 405 -39.59 -7.73 -1.81
CA ALA A 405 -39.53 -8.60 -2.98
C ALA A 405 -40.27 -9.94 -2.75
N ASP A 406 -40.27 -10.47 -1.53
CA ASP A 406 -40.97 -11.71 -1.20
C ASP A 406 -42.49 -11.51 -1.22
N LEU A 407 -42.96 -10.35 -0.73
CA LEU A 407 -44.38 -9.99 -0.78
C LEU A 407 -44.84 -9.79 -2.23
N VAL A 408 -44.08 -9.06 -3.04
CA VAL A 408 -44.36 -8.88 -4.48
C VAL A 408 -44.38 -10.23 -5.20
N SER A 409 -43.43 -11.11 -4.92
CA SER A 409 -43.40 -12.48 -5.47
C SER A 409 -44.65 -13.28 -5.10
N LYS A 410 -45.07 -13.24 -3.83
CA LYS A 410 -46.27 -13.95 -3.36
C LYS A 410 -47.54 -13.45 -4.05
N VAL A 411 -47.76 -12.14 -4.07
CA VAL A 411 -48.94 -11.53 -4.70
C VAL A 411 -48.95 -11.81 -6.21
N LEU A 412 -47.78 -11.71 -6.87
CA LEU A 412 -47.67 -11.98 -8.30
C LEU A 412 -47.98 -13.44 -8.64
N ARG A 413 -47.51 -14.40 -7.84
CA ARG A 413 -47.85 -15.83 -8.04
C ARG A 413 -49.35 -16.05 -7.92
N ARG A 414 -49.97 -15.57 -6.85
CA ARG A 414 -51.42 -15.69 -6.62
C ARG A 414 -52.22 -15.12 -7.80
N LYS A 415 -51.89 -13.90 -8.25
CA LYS A 415 -52.59 -13.22 -9.36
C LYS A 415 -52.40 -13.88 -10.72
N LEU A 416 -51.22 -14.47 -10.98
CA LEU A 416 -50.98 -15.21 -12.22
C LEU A 416 -51.73 -16.55 -12.23
N GLU A 417 -51.86 -17.23 -11.09
CA GLU A 417 -52.68 -18.45 -10.96
C GLU A 417 -54.17 -18.14 -11.16
N GLU A 418 -54.70 -17.11 -10.49
CA GLU A 418 -56.10 -16.65 -10.66
C GLU A 418 -56.42 -16.21 -12.11
N SER A 419 -55.44 -15.68 -12.84
CA SER A 419 -55.59 -15.27 -14.23
C SER A 419 -55.50 -16.45 -15.22
N ALA A 420 -54.78 -17.51 -14.85
CA ALA A 420 -54.68 -18.73 -15.64
C ALA A 420 -55.95 -19.58 -15.55
N ASP A 421 -56.62 -19.63 -14.38
CA ASP A 421 -57.89 -20.36 -14.17
C ASP A 421 -59.11 -19.65 -14.79
N LYS A 422 -58.99 -18.35 -15.12
CA LYS A 422 -60.04 -17.54 -15.79
C LYS A 422 -59.87 -17.44 -17.32
N SER A 423 -58.87 -18.11 -17.89
CA SER A 423 -58.49 -17.99 -19.31
C SER A 423 -58.99 -19.12 -20.19
#